data_AF-A0A453DV26-F1
#
_entry.id   AF-A0A453DV26-F1
#
_cell.length_a   1.000
_cell.length_b   1.000
_cell.length_c   1.000
_cell.angle_alpha   90.00
_cell.angle_beta   90.00
_cell.angle_gamma   90.00
#
_symmetry.space_group_name_H-M   'P 1'
#
loop_
_entity.id
_entity.type
_entity.pdbx_description
1 polymer ?
#
loop_
_entity_poly.entity_id
_entity_poly.type
_entity_poly.pdbx_seq_one_letter_code
_entity_poly.pdbx_strand_id
1 'polypeptide(L)'
;ADSRFPPALPVDSLYPFISSTCPTRNRETERSSMASSATMLAVVLLVLAAAQPARACYSRVFSFGDSLADTGNYRYVYGNDTGPRLPYGETFFHRATGRFSNGRIVVDFIADALGLPFVRPYWSGRSSEDFAGGANFAVGAATALSPEVLWEHGFTAARADLVHLDMEMKWFRDLLHLLCPTDVA
;
A
#
# COMPACT_ATOMS: atom_id res chain seq x y z
N ALA A 1 -17.07 8.65 41.88
CA ALA A 1 -16.27 7.41 41.77
C ALA A 1 -15.08 7.74 40.89
N ASP A 2 -14.01 8.41 41.31
CA ASP A 2 -13.28 8.46 42.59
C ASP A 2 -12.98 7.07 43.18
N SER A 3 -11.83 6.54 42.80
CA SER A 3 -11.11 5.50 43.51
C SER A 3 -9.65 5.93 43.65
N ARG A 4 -9.43 6.84 44.60
CA ARG A 4 -8.16 7.04 45.29
C ARG A 4 -7.80 5.77 46.07
N PHE A 5 -6.54 5.33 46.01
CA PHE A 5 -5.92 4.57 47.09
C PHE A 5 -4.70 5.35 47.63
N PRO A 6 -4.55 5.48 48.97
CA PRO A 6 -3.59 6.34 49.64
C PRO A 6 -2.19 5.70 49.85
N PRO A 7 -1.19 6.46 50.35
CA PRO A 7 0.22 6.05 50.44
C PRO A 7 0.63 5.51 51.83
N ALA A 8 1.78 4.84 51.92
CA ALA A 8 2.60 4.76 53.14
C ALA A 8 4.07 4.38 52.82
N LEU A 9 5.00 5.24 53.24
CA LEU A 9 6.41 4.96 53.55
C LEU A 9 6.53 4.79 55.10
N PRO A 10 7.72 4.81 55.74
CA PRO A 10 9.04 4.17 55.52
C PRO A 10 9.41 3.32 56.79
N VAL A 11 10.56 2.63 56.90
CA VAL A 11 11.85 2.95 57.61
C VAL A 11 12.26 1.62 58.31
N ASP A 12 13.47 1.22 58.65
CA ASP A 12 14.85 1.74 58.62
C ASP A 12 15.77 0.52 58.86
N SER A 13 17.08 0.73 58.67
CA SER A 13 18.14 0.32 59.61
C SER A 13 19.01 -0.92 59.36
N LEU A 14 20.32 -0.63 59.40
CA LEU A 14 21.44 -1.41 59.96
C LEU A 14 22.25 -2.36 59.06
N TYR A 15 23.32 -1.81 58.49
CA TYR A 15 24.68 -2.42 58.49
C TYR A 15 25.18 -2.60 59.95
N PRO A 16 26.28 -3.33 60.31
CA PRO A 16 27.42 -3.78 59.48
C PRO A 16 28.01 -5.19 59.83
N PHE A 17 29.11 -5.54 59.15
CA PHE A 17 30.34 -6.21 59.66
C PHE A 17 30.82 -7.46 58.89
N ILE A 18 32.15 -7.48 58.74
CA ILE A 18 32.98 -8.19 57.77
C ILE A 18 33.24 -9.64 58.17
N SER A 19 33.28 -10.57 57.22
CA SER A 19 34.23 -11.69 57.28
C SER A 19 34.62 -12.19 55.89
N SER A 20 35.92 -12.16 55.68
CA SER A 20 36.67 -12.67 54.55
C SER A 20 36.55 -14.19 54.42
N THR A 21 36.22 -14.68 53.22
CA THR A 21 36.93 -15.83 52.62
C THR A 21 36.84 -15.70 51.10
N CYS A 22 38.00 -15.81 50.46
CA CYS A 22 38.16 -15.85 49.02
C CYS A 22 37.88 -17.29 48.54
N PRO A 23 36.93 -17.52 47.63
CA PRO A 23 36.87 -18.75 46.86
C PRO A 23 37.53 -18.51 45.50
N THR A 24 38.70 -19.12 45.29
CA THR A 24 39.20 -19.39 43.94
C THR A 24 38.21 -20.32 43.25
N ARG A 25 37.47 -19.82 42.25
CA ARG A 25 36.63 -20.67 41.40
C ARG A 25 36.55 -20.18 39.96
N ASN A 26 37.38 -20.83 39.15
CA ASN A 26 37.29 -21.17 37.72
C ASN A 26 36.66 -20.15 36.77
N ARG A 27 37.53 -19.52 36.00
CA ARG A 27 37.24 -18.67 34.84
C ARG A 27 37.06 -19.56 33.60
N GLU A 28 36.00 -20.38 33.56
CA GLU A 28 35.67 -21.22 32.40
C GLU A 28 34.16 -21.31 32.16
N THR A 29 33.46 -20.18 31.96
CA THR A 29 32.06 -20.23 31.46
C THR A 29 31.55 -18.97 30.77
N GLU A 30 32.38 -18.19 30.07
CA GLU A 30 31.91 -17.04 29.25
C GLU A 30 32.06 -17.22 27.73
N ARG A 31 32.80 -18.24 27.27
CA ARG A 31 33.02 -18.47 25.83
C ARG A 31 31.87 -19.18 25.11
N SER A 32 30.96 -19.82 25.85
CA SER A 32 29.88 -20.64 25.29
C SER A 32 28.62 -19.85 24.91
N SER A 33 28.43 -18.63 25.41
CA SER A 33 27.23 -17.81 25.15
C SER A 33 27.34 -16.96 23.86
N MET A 34 28.51 -16.37 23.60
CA MET A 34 28.72 -15.51 22.43
C MET A 34 28.63 -16.27 21.09
N ALA A 35 29.09 -17.53 21.05
CA ALA A 35 29.03 -18.36 19.85
C ALA A 35 27.58 -18.70 19.44
N SER A 36 26.68 -18.81 20.42
CA SER A 36 25.26 -19.12 20.20
C SER A 36 24.48 -17.91 19.64
N SER A 37 24.82 -16.71 20.11
CA SER A 37 24.24 -15.45 19.60
C SER A 37 24.75 -15.12 18.19
N ALA A 38 26.06 -15.29 17.95
CA ALA A 38 26.66 -15.05 16.64
C ALA A 38 26.14 -16.04 15.58
N THR A 39 25.89 -17.30 15.95
CA THR A 39 25.29 -18.29 15.05
C THR A 39 23.82 -18.02 14.80
N MET A 40 23.02 -17.63 15.80
CA MET A 40 21.65 -17.14 15.60
C MET A 40 21.59 -15.96 14.63
N LEU A 41 22.46 -14.95 14.84
CA LEU A 41 22.53 -13.78 13.97
C LEU A 41 22.95 -14.17 12.55
N ALA A 42 23.95 -15.05 12.40
CA ALA A 42 24.38 -15.55 11.10
C ALA A 42 23.27 -16.32 10.38
N VAL A 43 22.50 -17.17 11.10
CA VAL A 43 21.35 -17.90 10.55
C VAL A 43 20.24 -16.92 10.14
N VAL A 44 19.93 -15.92 10.95
CA VAL A 44 18.96 -14.86 10.59
C VAL A 44 19.40 -14.11 9.35
N LEU A 45 20.68 -13.71 9.26
CA LEU A 45 21.22 -13.05 8.07
C LEU A 45 21.19 -13.97 6.84
N LEU A 46 21.45 -15.27 7.01
CA LEU A 46 21.40 -16.26 5.93
C LEU A 46 19.96 -16.46 5.43
N VAL A 47 18.99 -16.53 6.34
CA VAL A 47 17.56 -16.67 6.02
C VAL A 47 17.06 -15.41 5.31
N LEU A 48 17.45 -14.22 5.77
CA LEU A 48 17.11 -12.96 5.12
C LEU A 48 17.77 -12.83 3.74
N ALA A 49 18.99 -13.34 3.55
CA ALA A 49 19.67 -13.36 2.27
C ALA A 49 19.08 -14.41 1.29
N ALA A 50 18.56 -15.53 1.82
CA ALA A 50 17.94 -16.59 1.04
C ALA A 50 16.45 -16.32 0.72
N ALA A 51 15.80 -15.44 1.47
CA ALA A 51 14.45 -14.96 1.19
C ALA A 51 14.46 -14.08 -0.07
N GLN A 52 14.39 -14.70 -1.24
CA GLN A 52 14.07 -13.99 -2.47
C GLN A 52 12.58 -13.61 -2.39
N PRO A 53 12.21 -12.32 -2.52
CA PRO A 53 10.81 -12.00 -2.76
C PRO A 53 10.37 -12.77 -4.00
N ALA A 54 9.21 -13.44 -3.93
CA ALA A 54 8.65 -14.10 -5.08
C ALA A 54 8.67 -13.10 -6.24
N ARG A 55 9.45 -13.38 -7.29
CA ARG A 55 9.45 -12.54 -8.48
C ARG A 55 8.06 -12.71 -9.09
N ALA A 56 7.20 -11.70 -8.91
CA ALA A 56 5.94 -11.68 -9.59
C ALA A 56 6.19 -11.83 -11.09
N CYS A 57 5.44 -12.72 -11.73
CA CYS A 57 5.56 -12.97 -13.16
C CYS A 57 5.17 -11.74 -14.00
N TYR A 58 4.59 -10.72 -13.36
CA TYR A 58 4.16 -9.47 -13.95
C TYR A 58 4.85 -8.31 -13.25
N SER A 59 5.47 -7.44 -14.03
CA SER A 59 6.10 -6.21 -13.53
C SER A 59 5.16 -5.01 -13.52
N ARG A 60 3.98 -5.12 -14.14
CA ARG A 60 3.02 -4.02 -14.34
C ARG A 60 1.59 -4.53 -14.29
N VAL A 61 0.69 -3.68 -13.79
CA VAL A 61 -0.77 -3.87 -13.86
C VAL A 61 -1.40 -2.71 -14.60
N PHE A 62 -2.19 -3.01 -15.63
CA PHE A 62 -3.06 -2.04 -16.29
C PHE A 62 -4.51 -2.37 -15.96
N SER A 63 -5.25 -1.41 -15.42
CA SER A 63 -6.62 -1.60 -14.91
C SER A 63 -7.60 -0.63 -15.57
N PHE A 64 -8.82 -1.08 -15.82
CA PHE A 64 -9.90 -0.38 -16.52
C PHE A 64 -11.22 -0.60 -15.77
N GLY A 65 -12.21 0.25 -15.99
CA GLY A 65 -13.56 0.09 -15.45
C GLY A 65 -14.03 1.27 -14.63
N ASP A 66 -14.88 1.01 -13.63
CA ASP A 66 -15.61 2.05 -12.92
C ASP A 66 -15.05 2.35 -11.52
N SER A 67 -15.92 2.88 -10.64
CA SER A 67 -15.67 3.12 -9.22
C SER A 67 -15.03 1.95 -8.45
N LEU A 68 -15.33 0.70 -8.81
CA LEU A 68 -14.79 -0.49 -8.16
C LEU A 68 -13.29 -0.67 -8.39
N ALA A 69 -12.77 -0.08 -9.46
CA ALA A 69 -11.36 -0.10 -9.81
C ALA A 69 -10.70 1.29 -9.69
N ASP A 70 -11.44 2.40 -9.66
CA ASP A 70 -10.87 3.75 -9.65
C ASP A 70 -10.00 4.04 -8.41
N THR A 71 -8.71 4.33 -8.65
CA THR A 71 -7.73 4.68 -7.61
C THR A 71 -7.54 6.20 -7.41
N GLY A 72 -8.35 7.02 -8.08
CA GLY A 72 -8.42 8.47 -7.91
C GLY A 72 -8.50 9.29 -9.20
N ASN A 73 -8.77 8.69 -10.36
CA ASN A 73 -8.93 9.40 -11.64
C ASN A 73 -10.16 10.31 -11.66
N TYR A 74 -11.27 9.93 -11.01
CA TYR A 74 -12.51 10.71 -11.00
C TYR A 74 -12.30 12.21 -10.71
N ARG A 75 -11.43 12.51 -9.74
CA ARG A 75 -11.13 13.89 -9.31
C ARG A 75 -10.45 14.72 -10.40
N TYR A 76 -9.63 14.07 -11.24
CA TYR A 76 -8.93 14.72 -12.33
C TYR A 76 -9.86 14.98 -13.52
N VAL A 77 -10.82 14.07 -13.75
CA VAL A 77 -11.76 14.16 -14.86
C VAL A 77 -12.90 15.13 -14.56
N TYR A 78 -13.51 15.03 -13.38
CA TYR A 78 -14.73 15.80 -13.03
C TYR A 78 -14.48 16.93 -12.01
N GLY A 79 -13.23 17.15 -11.60
CA GLY A 79 -12.82 18.24 -10.71
C GLY A 79 -12.65 17.84 -9.24
N ASN A 80 -11.76 18.56 -8.55
CA ASN A 80 -11.22 18.17 -7.24
C ASN A 80 -12.23 18.29 -6.07
N ASP A 81 -13.28 19.09 -6.23
CA ASP A 81 -14.36 19.22 -5.23
C ASP A 81 -15.44 18.14 -5.37
N THR A 82 -15.32 17.27 -6.38
CA THR A 82 -16.24 16.17 -6.66
C THR A 82 -15.59 14.81 -6.36
N GLY A 83 -16.42 13.81 -6.05
CA GLY A 83 -15.96 12.44 -5.83
C GLY A 83 -15.71 12.03 -4.36
N PRO A 84 -14.96 10.94 -4.13
CA PRO A 84 -14.78 10.34 -2.80
C PRO A 84 -14.06 11.26 -1.81
N ARG A 85 -14.74 11.56 -0.70
CA ARG A 85 -14.26 12.34 0.46
C ARG A 85 -14.40 11.51 1.73
N LEU A 86 -13.97 11.95 2.92
CA LEU A 86 -14.25 11.20 4.16
C LEU A 86 -15.75 10.84 4.24
N PRO A 87 -16.15 9.58 4.57
CA PRO A 87 -15.36 8.50 5.21
C PRO A 87 -14.50 7.62 4.27
N TYR A 88 -14.40 7.94 2.99
CA TYR A 88 -13.58 7.15 2.05
C TYR A 88 -12.10 7.15 2.45
N GLY A 89 -11.47 5.97 2.40
CA GLY A 89 -10.10 5.71 2.85
C GLY A 89 -9.85 5.68 4.36
N GLU A 90 -10.86 5.86 5.23
CA GLU A 90 -10.69 5.94 6.70
C GLU A 90 -10.02 4.71 7.35
N THR A 91 -10.29 3.50 6.84
CA THR A 91 -9.91 2.24 7.50
C THR A 91 -8.48 1.80 7.22
N PHE A 92 -7.93 2.16 6.05
CA PHE A 92 -6.61 1.70 5.61
C PHE A 92 -5.64 2.85 5.32
N PHE A 93 -6.10 3.89 4.62
CA PHE A 93 -5.25 5.02 4.24
C PHE A 93 -5.32 6.17 5.24
N HIS A 94 -6.33 6.17 6.12
CA HIS A 94 -6.64 7.20 7.11
C HIS A 94 -6.80 8.62 6.51
N ARG A 95 -7.12 8.69 5.21
CA ARG A 95 -7.44 9.90 4.46
C ARG A 95 -8.18 9.53 3.18
N ALA A 96 -8.93 10.47 2.61
CA ALA A 96 -9.50 10.29 1.28
C ALA A 96 -8.39 10.15 0.22
N THR A 97 -8.38 9.03 -0.50
CA THR A 97 -7.39 8.76 -1.56
C THR A 97 -7.97 8.87 -2.97
N GLY A 98 -9.28 9.08 -3.10
CA GLY A 98 -10.00 9.07 -4.38
C GLY A 98 -10.56 7.70 -4.78
N ARG A 99 -10.31 6.65 -3.98
CA ARG A 99 -10.99 5.34 -4.13
C ARG A 99 -12.43 5.42 -3.66
N PHE A 100 -13.34 4.74 -4.34
CA PHE A 100 -14.74 4.59 -3.92
C PHE A 100 -14.92 3.46 -2.88
N SER A 101 -14.03 3.41 -1.88
CA SER A 101 -14.13 2.55 -0.70
C SER A 101 -13.65 3.29 0.56
N ASN A 102 -14.06 2.82 1.74
CA ASN A 102 -13.52 3.30 3.02
C ASN A 102 -12.08 2.80 3.28
N GLY A 103 -11.47 2.08 2.34
CA GLY A 103 -10.09 1.60 2.41
C GLY A 103 -9.56 1.21 1.03
N ARG A 104 -8.98 0.01 0.95
CA ARG A 104 -8.50 -0.58 -0.29
C ARG A 104 -9.66 -1.03 -1.19
N ILE A 105 -9.39 -1.12 -2.49
CA ILE A 105 -10.26 -1.70 -3.52
C ILE A 105 -9.59 -2.92 -4.16
N VAL A 106 -10.32 -3.68 -4.99
CA VAL A 106 -9.84 -4.98 -5.55
C VAL A 106 -8.46 -4.86 -6.21
N VAL A 107 -8.21 -3.80 -6.98
CA VAL A 107 -6.92 -3.60 -7.66
C VAL A 107 -5.74 -3.43 -6.68
N ASP A 108 -5.98 -2.90 -5.47
CA ASP A 108 -4.94 -2.77 -4.45
C ASP A 108 -4.52 -4.13 -3.89
N PHE A 109 -5.49 -5.03 -3.68
CA PHE A 109 -5.20 -6.40 -3.23
C PHE A 109 -4.48 -7.20 -4.31
N ILE A 110 -4.82 -7.00 -5.58
CA ILE A 110 -4.10 -7.62 -6.70
C ILE A 110 -2.66 -7.11 -6.75
N ALA A 111 -2.43 -5.80 -6.65
CA ALA A 111 -1.08 -5.24 -6.62
C ALA A 111 -0.24 -5.76 -5.44
N ASP A 112 -0.84 -5.80 -4.24
CA ASP A 112 -0.21 -6.33 -3.02
C ASP A 112 0.17 -7.82 -3.18
N ALA A 113 -0.73 -8.64 -3.72
CA ALA A 113 -0.46 -10.05 -4.00
C ALA A 113 0.63 -10.28 -5.06
N LEU A 114 0.82 -9.32 -5.97
CA LEU A 114 1.90 -9.31 -6.96
C LEU A 114 3.17 -8.62 -6.45
N GLY A 115 3.23 -8.15 -5.20
CA GLY A 115 4.38 -7.41 -4.68
C GLY A 115 4.67 -6.11 -5.45
N LEU A 116 3.66 -5.53 -6.09
CA LEU A 116 3.74 -4.27 -6.83
C LEU A 116 3.25 -3.10 -5.96
N PRO A 117 3.74 -1.87 -6.20
CA PRO A 117 3.14 -0.69 -5.56
C PRO A 117 1.68 -0.53 -5.98
N PHE A 118 0.88 0.17 -5.16
CA PHE A 118 -0.50 0.47 -5.53
C PHE A 118 -0.59 1.18 -6.88
N VAL A 119 -1.52 0.71 -7.71
CA VAL A 119 -1.62 1.14 -9.10
C VAL A 119 -2.02 2.61 -9.18
N ARG A 120 -1.14 3.41 -9.78
CA ARG A 120 -1.29 4.85 -9.91
C ARG A 120 -2.48 5.21 -10.83
N PRO A 121 -3.31 6.20 -10.49
CA PRO A 121 -4.31 6.72 -11.42
C PRO A 121 -3.62 7.41 -12.60
N TYR A 122 -3.99 7.05 -13.83
CA TYR A 122 -3.41 7.55 -15.08
C TYR A 122 -3.21 9.07 -15.09
N TRP A 123 -4.24 9.82 -14.70
CA TRP A 123 -4.22 11.29 -14.74
C TRP A 123 -3.25 11.96 -13.75
N SER A 124 -2.67 11.19 -12.82
CA SER A 124 -1.69 11.67 -11.84
C SER A 124 -0.22 11.52 -12.26
N GLY A 125 0.07 10.77 -13.33
CA GLY A 125 1.44 10.56 -13.82
C GLY A 125 1.75 11.46 -15.03
N ARG A 126 3.05 11.66 -15.31
CA ARG A 126 3.53 12.48 -16.44
C ARG A 126 4.67 11.82 -17.22
N SER A 127 5.44 10.94 -16.60
CA SER A 127 6.60 10.30 -17.25
C SER A 127 6.50 8.78 -17.26
N SER A 128 7.38 8.11 -18.02
CA SER A 128 7.41 6.65 -18.10
C SER A 128 7.71 5.99 -16.74
N GLU A 129 8.51 6.66 -15.91
CA GLU A 129 8.91 6.23 -14.57
C GLU A 129 7.72 6.23 -13.60
N ASP A 130 6.79 7.18 -13.74
CA ASP A 130 5.56 7.23 -12.93
C ASP A 130 4.70 5.96 -13.10
N PHE A 131 4.83 5.31 -14.26
CA PHE A 131 4.08 4.13 -14.67
C PHE A 131 4.94 2.87 -14.71
N ALA A 132 6.09 2.86 -14.02
CA ALA A 132 6.98 1.70 -13.95
C ALA A 132 6.26 0.43 -13.46
N GLY A 133 5.31 0.57 -12.53
CA GLY A 133 4.44 -0.51 -12.01
C GLY A 133 3.09 -0.65 -12.72
N GLY A 134 2.87 0.08 -13.84
CA GLY A 134 1.61 0.13 -14.57
C GLY A 134 0.74 1.34 -14.20
N ALA A 135 -0.51 1.34 -14.68
CA ALA A 135 -1.43 2.47 -14.59
C ALA A 135 -2.87 2.01 -14.48
N ASN A 136 -3.69 2.78 -13.78
CA ASN A 136 -5.12 2.55 -13.68
C ASN A 136 -5.87 3.63 -14.48
N PHE A 137 -6.70 3.21 -15.42
CA PHE A 137 -7.51 4.05 -16.30
C PHE A 137 -8.96 4.14 -15.86
N ALA A 138 -9.38 3.30 -14.90
CA ALA A 138 -10.74 3.28 -14.40
C ALA A 138 -11.16 4.64 -13.84
N VAL A 139 -12.40 5.04 -14.13
CA VAL A 139 -13.01 6.28 -13.62
C VAL A 139 -14.35 5.99 -12.97
N GLY A 140 -14.62 6.56 -11.80
CA GLY A 140 -15.93 6.45 -11.15
C GLY A 140 -17.11 6.72 -12.10
N ALA A 141 -18.09 5.83 -12.07
CA ALA A 141 -19.26 5.82 -12.95
C ALA A 141 -18.98 5.61 -14.46
N ALA A 142 -17.76 5.19 -14.84
CA ALA A 142 -17.48 4.85 -16.22
C ALA A 142 -18.39 3.70 -16.71
N THR A 143 -18.64 3.70 -18.02
CA THR A 143 -19.52 2.72 -18.67
C THR A 143 -18.78 1.94 -19.74
N ALA A 144 -19.28 0.76 -20.08
CA ALA A 144 -18.70 -0.03 -21.16
C ALA A 144 -18.96 0.59 -22.55
N LEU A 145 -20.07 1.32 -22.72
CA LEU A 145 -20.54 1.89 -23.99
C LEU A 145 -20.53 3.42 -23.92
N SER A 146 -20.41 4.08 -25.07
CA SER A 146 -20.48 5.53 -25.11
C SER A 146 -21.88 6.05 -24.76
N PRO A 147 -22.01 7.31 -24.31
CA PRO A 147 -23.31 7.92 -24.04
C PRO A 147 -24.27 7.85 -25.22
N GLU A 148 -23.77 7.99 -26.45
CA GLU A 148 -24.57 7.92 -27.67
C GLU A 148 -25.25 6.56 -27.82
N VAL A 149 -24.49 5.48 -27.66
CA VAL A 149 -25.03 4.11 -27.72
C VAL A 149 -26.02 3.87 -26.57
N LEU A 150 -25.73 4.39 -25.38
CA LEU A 150 -26.64 4.27 -24.24
C LEU A 150 -27.98 4.99 -24.49
N TRP A 151 -27.94 6.19 -25.08
CA TRP A 151 -29.13 6.96 -25.44
C TRP A 151 -29.97 6.24 -26.51
N GLU A 152 -29.34 5.64 -27.50
CA GLU A 152 -30.02 4.82 -28.52
C GLU A 152 -30.77 3.62 -27.91
N HIS A 153 -30.28 3.10 -26.78
CA HIS A 153 -30.91 2.02 -26.02
C HIS A 153 -31.85 2.50 -24.89
N GLY A 154 -32.21 3.79 -24.86
CA GLY A 154 -33.19 4.34 -23.93
C GLY A 154 -32.63 4.79 -22.58
N PHE A 155 -31.31 4.78 -22.38
CA PHE A 155 -30.67 5.28 -21.17
C PHE A 155 -30.36 6.78 -21.26
N THR A 156 -31.38 7.61 -21.46
CA THR A 156 -31.26 9.06 -21.70
C THR A 156 -30.70 9.88 -20.53
N ALA A 157 -30.62 9.29 -19.33
CA ALA A 157 -29.99 9.92 -18.17
C ALA A 157 -28.45 9.86 -18.19
N ALA A 158 -27.84 9.13 -19.13
CA ALA A 158 -26.39 9.12 -19.28
C ALA A 158 -25.87 10.52 -19.64
N ARG A 159 -24.82 10.97 -18.96
CA ARG A 159 -24.22 12.28 -19.22
C ARG A 159 -23.37 12.24 -20.48
N ALA A 160 -23.38 13.33 -21.25
CA ALA A 160 -22.57 13.44 -22.47
C ALA A 160 -21.05 13.38 -22.19
N ASP A 161 -20.63 13.85 -21.01
CA ASP A 161 -19.23 13.86 -20.58
C ASP A 161 -18.84 12.60 -19.78
N LEU A 162 -19.69 11.55 -19.79
CA LEU A 162 -19.42 10.32 -19.08
C LEU A 162 -18.24 9.58 -19.73
N VAL A 163 -17.23 9.29 -18.92
CA VAL A 163 -16.15 8.39 -19.32
C VAL A 163 -16.72 7.02 -19.69
N HIS A 164 -16.23 6.48 -20.79
CA HIS A 164 -16.59 5.15 -21.26
C HIS A 164 -15.31 4.38 -21.64
N LEU A 165 -15.43 3.07 -21.77
CA LEU A 165 -14.29 2.17 -21.97
C LEU A 165 -13.43 2.55 -23.19
N ASP A 166 -14.02 3.07 -24.26
CA ASP A 166 -13.23 3.50 -25.43
C ASP A 166 -12.29 4.68 -25.11
N MET A 167 -12.69 5.58 -24.20
CA MET A 167 -11.81 6.65 -23.71
C MET A 167 -10.68 6.08 -22.86
N GLU A 168 -10.98 5.13 -21.97
CA GLU A 168 -9.95 4.47 -21.14
C GLU A 168 -8.94 3.71 -22.01
N MET A 169 -9.43 3.02 -23.05
CA MET A 169 -8.59 2.35 -24.04
C MET A 169 -7.78 3.34 -24.87
N LYS A 170 -8.31 4.53 -25.16
CA LYS A 170 -7.53 5.60 -25.80
C LYS A 170 -6.39 6.04 -24.89
N TRP A 171 -6.64 6.31 -23.62
CA TRP A 171 -5.59 6.68 -22.66
C TRP A 171 -4.54 5.59 -22.50
N PHE A 172 -4.94 4.32 -22.54
CA PHE A 172 -3.98 3.22 -22.53
C PHE A 172 -3.08 3.23 -23.77
N ARG A 173 -3.63 3.44 -24.97
CA ARG A 173 -2.82 3.60 -26.18
C ARG A 173 -1.88 4.80 -26.09
N ASP A 174 -2.36 5.94 -25.59
CA ASP A 174 -1.54 7.13 -25.36
C ASP A 174 -0.36 6.80 -24.39
N LEU A 175 -0.62 6.03 -23.32
CA LEU A 175 0.43 5.57 -22.41
C LEU A 175 1.42 4.61 -23.09
N LEU A 176 0.95 3.69 -23.93
CA LEU A 176 1.84 2.77 -24.64
C LEU A 176 2.83 3.51 -25.54
N HIS A 177 2.41 4.59 -26.20
CA HIS A 177 3.33 5.44 -26.97
C HIS A 177 4.39 6.13 -26.09
N LEU A 178 4.04 6.48 -24.85
CA LEU A 178 4.99 7.02 -23.87
C LEU A 178 5.98 5.95 -23.37
N LEU A 179 5.52 4.72 -23.14
CA LEU A 179 6.34 3.63 -22.61
C LEU A 179 7.23 2.96 -23.68
N CYS A 180 6.74 2.90 -24.92
CA CYS A 180 7.42 2.26 -26.05
C CYS A 180 7.43 3.18 -27.28
N PRO A 181 8.29 4.22 -27.31
CA PRO A 181 8.31 5.20 -28.39
C PRO A 181 8.64 4.62 -29.78
N THR A 182 9.18 3.39 -29.84
CA THR A 182 9.74 2.76 -31.05
C THR A 182 8.94 1.59 -31.60
N ASP A 183 7.88 1.12 -30.93
CA ASP A 183 7.19 -0.15 -31.28
C ASP A 183 5.85 0.02 -32.04
N VAL A 184 5.52 1.23 -32.50
CA VAL A 184 4.23 1.51 -33.18
C VAL A 184 4.41 2.19 -34.55
N ALA A 185 5.53 1.91 -35.23
CA ALA A 185 5.77 2.28 -36.63
C ALA A 185 5.54 1.10 -37.57
#